data_AF-A0AAV0CTR0-F1
#
_entry.id   AF-A0AAV0CTR0-F1
#
_cell.length_a   1.000
_cell.length_b   1.000
_cell.length_c   1.000
_cell.angle_alpha   90.00
_cell.angle_beta   90.00
_cell.angle_gamma   90.00
#
_symmetry.space_group_name_H-M   'P 1'
#
loop_
_entity.id
_entity.type
_entity.pdbx_description
1 polymer ?
#
loop_
_entity_poly.entity_id
_entity_poly.type
_entity_poly.pdbx_seq_one_letter_code
_entity_poly.pdbx_strand_id
1 'polypeptide(L)'
;MLVVTATDDEFDLQKTQKMKHCVTDHTQDFIVNNVRKTLYHCISSFSGNLDEENSLLHLIEVEYANLAEAFHLSSESVDDLHKVASKLLNLYRTGRLGHYSLDSVPSKNW
;
A
#
# COMPACT_ATOMS: atom_id res chain seq x y z
N MET A 1 -30.79 27.55 37.87
CA MET A 1 -29.48 27.70 37.22
C MET A 1 -29.20 26.40 36.48
N LEU A 2 -29.59 26.34 35.19
CA LEU A 2 -29.32 25.20 34.30
C LEU A 2 -27.97 25.48 33.64
N VAL A 3 -26.98 24.61 33.90
CA VAL A 3 -25.68 24.65 33.24
C VAL A 3 -25.84 23.96 31.89
N VAL A 4 -25.65 24.72 30.83
CA VAL A 4 -25.50 24.21 29.46
C VAL A 4 -24.15 23.50 29.38
N THR A 5 -24.14 22.20 29.07
CA THR A 5 -22.93 21.50 28.62
C THR A 5 -23.06 21.20 27.13
N ALA A 6 -22.92 22.24 26.32
CA ALA A 6 -22.84 22.17 24.86
C ALA A 6 -21.37 21.99 24.41
N THR A 7 -20.68 20.98 24.95
CA THR A 7 -19.23 20.81 24.72
C THR A 7 -18.86 19.47 24.09
N ASP A 8 -19.72 18.45 24.19
CA ASP A 8 -19.32 17.08 23.82
C ASP A 8 -19.75 16.74 22.38
N ASP A 9 -20.96 17.16 21.97
CA ASP A 9 -21.48 16.91 20.62
C ASP A 9 -20.75 17.72 19.52
N GLU A 10 -20.30 18.94 19.85
CA GLU A 10 -19.55 19.82 18.95
C GLU A 10 -18.14 19.25 18.66
N PHE A 11 -17.53 18.61 19.68
CA PHE A 11 -16.22 17.99 19.58
C PHE A 11 -16.25 16.74 18.69
N ASP A 12 -17.29 15.91 18.81
CA ASP A 12 -17.46 14.72 17.97
C ASP A 12 -17.85 15.06 16.53
N LEU A 13 -18.61 16.13 16.31
CA LEU A 13 -18.93 16.60 14.96
C LEU A 13 -17.67 17.15 14.25
N GLN A 14 -16.83 17.90 14.96
CA GLN A 14 -15.54 18.37 14.43
C GLN A 14 -14.55 17.23 14.17
N LYS A 15 -14.53 16.18 15.00
CA LYS A 15 -13.73 14.97 14.78
C LYS A 15 -14.21 14.20 13.54
N THR A 16 -15.52 14.11 13.35
CA THR A 16 -16.13 13.43 12.19
C THR A 16 -15.95 14.23 10.90
N GLN A 17 -16.02 15.57 10.96
CA GLN A 17 -15.73 16.46 9.83
C GLN A 17 -14.25 16.48 9.47
N LYS A 18 -13.34 16.52 10.45
CA LYS A 18 -11.89 16.36 10.22
C LYS A 18 -11.56 14.99 9.63
N MET A 19 -12.21 13.92 10.09
CA MET A 19 -12.01 12.58 9.55
C MET A 19 -12.50 12.45 8.10
N LYS A 20 -13.60 13.13 7.73
CA LYS A 20 -14.10 13.17 6.34
C LYS A 20 -13.26 14.05 5.42
N HIS A 21 -12.68 15.14 5.94
CA HIS A 21 -11.81 16.04 5.16
C HIS A 21 -10.39 15.51 4.99
N CYS A 22 -10.02 14.47 5.75
CA CYS A 22 -8.72 13.78 5.68
C CYS A 22 -8.77 12.50 4.81
N VAL A 23 -9.78 12.36 3.95
CA VAL A 23 -9.95 11.19 3.05
C VAL A 23 -9.22 11.40 1.72
N THR A 24 -8.84 12.64 1.39
CA THR A 24 -8.22 13.01 0.12
C THR A 24 -6.74 13.34 0.22
N ASP A 25 -6.15 13.25 1.41
CA ASP A 25 -4.73 13.49 1.57
C ASP A 25 -3.93 12.24 1.17
N HIS A 26 -3.36 12.27 -0.03
CA HIS A 26 -2.33 11.35 -0.52
C HIS A 26 -1.17 11.07 0.48
N THR A 27 -0.97 11.95 1.46
CA THR A 27 0.03 11.81 2.53
C THR A 27 -0.42 10.89 3.68
N GLN A 28 -1.72 10.56 3.78
CA GLN A 28 -2.30 9.63 4.77
C GLN A 28 -2.59 8.23 4.21
N ASP A 29 -1.91 7.86 3.15
CA ASP A 29 -2.06 6.54 2.58
C ASP A 29 -1.31 5.49 3.41
N PHE A 30 -1.94 5.06 4.52
CA PHE A 30 -1.43 4.03 5.41
C PHE A 30 -1.05 2.76 4.64
N ILE A 31 -1.82 2.42 3.62
CA ILE A 31 -1.55 1.27 2.74
C ILE A 31 -0.25 1.50 1.98
N VAL A 32 -0.08 2.65 1.31
CA VAL A 32 1.17 2.95 0.60
C VAL A 32 2.37 3.03 1.53
N ASN A 33 2.23 3.64 2.70
CA ASN A 33 3.31 3.68 3.67
C ASN A 33 3.71 2.27 4.13
N ASN A 34 2.73 1.41 4.40
CA ASN A 34 3.00 0.01 4.73
C ASN A 34 3.67 -0.72 3.58
N VAL A 35 3.15 -0.59 2.35
CA VAL A 35 3.76 -1.19 1.15
C VAL A 35 5.21 -0.73 0.95
N ARG A 36 5.50 0.58 1.08
CA ARG A 36 6.87 1.10 0.99
C ARG A 36 7.79 0.52 2.06
N LYS A 37 7.32 0.48 3.32
CA LYS A 37 8.09 -0.09 4.43
C LYS A 37 8.35 -1.58 4.21
N THR A 38 7.35 -2.32 3.77
CA THR A 38 7.45 -3.74 3.45
C THR A 38 8.50 -3.98 2.37
N LEU A 39 8.39 -3.31 1.22
CA LEU A 39 9.35 -3.45 0.12
C LEU A 39 10.77 -3.07 0.56
N TYR A 40 10.92 -1.93 1.24
CA TYR A 40 12.21 -1.50 1.78
C TYR A 40 12.80 -2.54 2.74
N HIS A 41 11.99 -3.08 3.65
CA HIS A 41 12.43 -4.06 4.62
C HIS A 41 12.85 -5.38 3.98
N CYS A 42 12.04 -5.90 3.03
CA CYS A 42 12.37 -7.11 2.29
C CYS A 42 13.71 -6.97 1.57
N ILE A 43 13.89 -5.91 0.79
CA ILE A 43 15.12 -5.68 0.01
C ILE A 43 16.32 -5.43 0.92
N SER A 44 16.19 -4.61 1.96
CA SER A 44 17.32 -4.28 2.86
C SER A 44 17.72 -5.43 3.78
N SER A 45 16.80 -6.34 4.10
CA SER A 45 17.09 -7.53 4.92
C SER A 45 17.50 -8.74 4.07
N PHE A 46 17.32 -8.67 2.75
CA PHE A 46 17.72 -9.74 1.85
C PHE A 46 19.24 -9.82 1.75
N SER A 47 19.77 -11.01 2.03
CA SER A 47 21.21 -11.30 2.02
C SER A 47 21.61 -12.31 0.93
N GLY A 48 20.66 -12.70 0.07
CA GLY A 48 20.90 -13.61 -1.05
C GLY A 48 21.49 -12.90 -2.27
N ASN A 49 21.82 -13.68 -3.31
CA ASN A 49 22.36 -13.17 -4.56
C ASN A 49 21.24 -12.95 -5.59
N LEU A 50 21.08 -11.73 -6.10
CA LEU A 50 20.06 -11.41 -7.12
C LEU A 50 20.36 -12.03 -8.50
N ASP A 51 21.62 -12.38 -8.78
CA ASP A 51 22.00 -13.07 -10.02
C ASP A 51 21.72 -14.58 -9.97
N GLU A 52 21.41 -15.12 -8.78
CA GLU A 52 21.03 -16.51 -8.61
C GLU A 52 19.51 -16.65 -8.64
N GLU A 53 19.00 -17.41 -9.61
CA GLU A 53 17.57 -17.61 -9.84
C GLU A 53 16.81 -18.06 -8.58
N ASN A 54 17.33 -19.03 -7.83
CA ASN A 54 16.69 -19.52 -6.62
C ASN A 54 16.58 -18.45 -5.53
N SER A 55 17.65 -17.67 -5.35
CA SER A 55 17.71 -16.56 -4.40
C SER A 55 16.72 -15.45 -4.80
N LEU A 56 16.61 -15.15 -6.09
CA LEU A 56 15.65 -14.19 -6.63
C LEU A 56 14.20 -14.68 -6.46
N LEU A 57 13.91 -15.94 -6.80
CA LEU A 57 12.58 -16.54 -6.62
C LEU A 57 12.17 -16.51 -5.14
N HIS A 58 13.08 -16.83 -4.24
CA HIS A 58 12.82 -16.77 -2.81
C HIS A 58 12.51 -15.34 -2.34
N LEU A 59 13.24 -14.33 -2.82
CA LEU A 59 12.93 -12.93 -2.54
C LEU A 59 11.52 -12.55 -3.02
N ILE A 60 11.14 -12.97 -4.24
CA ILE A 60 9.81 -12.69 -4.80
C ILE A 60 8.71 -13.33 -3.94
N GLU A 61 8.88 -14.57 -3.48
CA GLU A 61 7.91 -15.25 -2.61
C GLU A 61 7.73 -14.51 -1.27
N VAL A 62 8.84 -14.06 -0.67
CA VAL A 62 8.82 -13.31 0.60
C VAL A 62 8.17 -11.93 0.42
N GLU A 63 8.56 -11.19 -0.62
CA GLU A 63 7.93 -9.90 -0.93
C GLU A 63 6.44 -10.05 -1.18
N TYR A 64 6.05 -11.09 -1.91
CA TYR A 64 4.65 -11.38 -2.20
C TYR A 64 3.84 -11.62 -0.92
N ALA A 65 4.30 -12.52 -0.05
CA ALA A 65 3.61 -12.82 1.21
C ALA A 65 3.45 -11.57 2.08
N ASN A 66 4.52 -10.78 2.23
CA ASN A 66 4.48 -9.56 3.02
C ASN A 66 3.61 -8.46 2.39
N LEU A 67 3.52 -8.41 1.06
CA LEU A 67 2.62 -7.49 0.36
C LEU A 67 1.15 -7.91 0.50
N ALA A 68 0.84 -9.20 0.49
CA ALA A 68 -0.51 -9.69 0.75
C ALA A 68 -0.99 -9.22 2.13
N GLU A 69 -0.14 -9.34 3.15
CA GLU A 69 -0.41 -8.81 4.49
C GLU A 69 -0.55 -7.28 4.49
N ALA A 70 0.36 -6.55 3.83
CA ALA A 70 0.29 -5.09 3.74
C ALA A 70 -0.98 -4.59 3.04
N PHE A 71 -1.57 -5.38 2.15
CA PHE A 71 -2.85 -5.12 1.49
C PHE A 71 -4.07 -5.65 2.24
N HIS A 72 -3.87 -6.28 3.40
CA HIS A 72 -4.90 -6.96 4.19
C HIS A 72 -5.70 -7.99 3.39
N LEU A 73 -5.01 -8.78 2.56
CA LEU A 73 -5.60 -9.90 1.84
C LEU A 73 -5.50 -11.18 2.67
N SER A 74 -6.54 -12.01 2.64
CA SER A 74 -6.47 -13.35 3.24
C SER A 74 -5.49 -14.18 2.41
N SER A 75 -4.51 -14.85 3.02
CA SER A 75 -3.43 -15.54 2.32
C SER A 75 -3.81 -16.96 1.85
N GLU A 76 -5.05 -17.19 1.43
CA GLU A 76 -5.59 -18.55 1.25
C GLU A 76 -5.95 -18.93 -0.18
N SER A 77 -5.93 -18.00 -1.16
CA SER A 77 -6.35 -18.31 -2.54
C SER A 77 -5.36 -17.86 -3.62
N VAL A 78 -5.33 -18.61 -4.73
CA VAL A 78 -4.60 -18.22 -5.96
C VAL A 78 -5.08 -16.86 -6.50
N ASP A 79 -6.34 -16.51 -6.25
CA ASP A 79 -6.89 -15.19 -6.59
C ASP A 79 -6.19 -14.05 -5.85
N ASP A 80 -5.56 -14.31 -4.70
CA ASP A 80 -4.85 -13.30 -3.95
C ASP A 80 -3.56 -12.87 -4.67
N LEU A 81 -2.97 -13.74 -5.50
CA LEU A 81 -1.80 -13.39 -6.33
C LEU A 81 -2.12 -12.28 -7.32
N HIS A 82 -3.22 -12.47 -8.05
CA HIS A 82 -3.71 -11.47 -8.99
C HIS A 82 -4.12 -10.18 -8.29
N LYS A 83 -4.68 -10.25 -7.07
CA LYS A 83 -5.06 -9.06 -6.29
C LYS A 83 -3.84 -8.26 -5.81
N VAL A 84 -2.82 -8.91 -5.26
CA VAL A 84 -1.57 -8.24 -4.85
C VAL A 84 -0.94 -7.53 -6.04
N ALA A 85 -0.74 -8.25 -7.16
CA ALA A 85 -0.15 -7.71 -8.38
C ALA A 85 -0.96 -6.52 -8.91
N SER A 86 -2.29 -6.63 -8.95
CA SER A 86 -3.18 -5.57 -9.42
C SER A 86 -3.13 -4.33 -8.52
N LYS A 87 -3.12 -4.51 -7.19
CA LYS A 87 -3.03 -3.40 -6.22
C LYS A 87 -1.68 -2.71 -6.32
N LEU A 88 -0.58 -3.47 -6.35
CA LEU A 88 0.77 -2.93 -6.50
C LEU A 88 0.90 -2.12 -7.80
N LEU A 89 0.44 -2.68 -8.92
CA LEU A 89 0.43 -2.01 -10.23
C LEU A 89 -0.41 -0.71 -10.22
N ASN A 90 -1.55 -0.72 -9.55
CA ASN A 90 -2.39 0.47 -9.40
C ASN A 90 -1.66 1.58 -8.64
N LEU A 91 -0.91 1.24 -7.57
CA LEU A 91 -0.15 2.23 -6.81
C LEU A 91 0.98 2.86 -7.64
N TYR A 92 1.65 2.09 -8.51
CA TYR A 92 2.63 2.64 -9.46
C TYR A 92 1.97 3.52 -10.53
N ARG A 93 0.89 3.06 -11.17
CA ARG A 93 0.17 3.81 -12.21
C ARG A 93 -0.41 5.13 -11.73
N THR A 94 -0.78 5.19 -10.46
CA THR A 94 -1.30 6.42 -9.82
C THR A 94 -0.20 7.29 -9.21
N GLY A 95 1.08 6.91 -9.35
CA GLY A 95 2.22 7.64 -8.81
C GLY A 95 2.35 7.58 -7.29
N ARG A 96 1.51 6.78 -6.61
CA ARG A 96 1.42 6.75 -5.14
C ARG A 96 2.58 6.03 -4.49
N LEU A 97 3.31 5.15 -5.19
CA LEU A 97 4.58 4.58 -4.69
C LEU A 97 5.81 5.41 -5.06
N GLY A 98 5.63 6.49 -5.83
CA GLY A 98 6.70 7.29 -6.41
C GLY A 98 6.70 7.17 -7.94
N HIS A 99 7.36 8.12 -8.61
CA HIS A 99 7.61 8.07 -10.05
C HIS A 99 8.70 7.04 -10.35
N TYR A 100 8.42 5.76 -10.12
CA TYR A 100 9.26 4.70 -10.63
C TYR A 100 8.77 4.32 -12.02
N SER A 101 9.73 4.31 -12.94
CA SER A 101 9.62 4.04 -14.37
C SER A 101 9.01 2.66 -14.63
N LEU A 102 7.69 2.54 -14.53
CA LEU A 102 7.03 1.67 -15.49
C LEU A 102 7.16 2.43 -16.81
N ASP A 103 8.29 2.22 -17.49
CA ASP A 103 8.48 2.74 -18.85
C ASP A 103 7.18 2.54 -19.61
N SER A 104 6.77 3.57 -20.35
CA SER A 104 5.53 3.51 -21.12
C SER A 104 5.53 2.20 -21.90
N VAL A 105 4.57 1.31 -21.61
CA VAL A 105 4.43 0.06 -22.35
C VAL A 105 4.37 0.45 -23.82
N PRO A 106 5.28 -0.04 -24.69
CA PRO A 106 5.25 0.32 -26.09
C PRO A 106 3.86 0.01 -26.63
N SER A 107 3.15 1.03 -27.13
CA SER A 107 1.92 0.83 -27.88
C SER A 107 2.30 -0.10 -29.03
N LYS A 108 1.72 -1.31 -29.06
CA LYS A 108 1.90 -2.24 -30.18
C LYS A 108 1.36 -1.53 -31.42
N ASN A 109 2.28 -1.02 -32.24
CA ASN A 109 2.03 -0.61 -33.61
C ASN A 109 2.64 -1.69 -34.52
N TRP A 110 1.97 -2.83 -34.62
CA TRP A 110 2.06 -3.75 -35.77
C TRP A 110 0.63 -4.13 -36.16
#